data_AF-A0A5C8Q331-F1
#
_entry.id   AF-A0A5C8Q331-F1
#
_cell.length_a   1.000
_cell.length_b   1.000
_cell.length_c   1.000
_cell.angle_alpha   90.00
_cell.angle_beta   90.00
_cell.angle_gamma   90.00
#
_symmetry.space_group_name_H-M   'P 1'
#
loop_
_entity.id
_entity.type
_entity.pdbx_description
1 polymer ?
#
loop_
_entity_poly.entity_id
_entity_poly.type
_entity_poly.pdbx_seq_one_letter_code
_entity_poly.pdbx_strand_id
1 'polypeptide(L)'
;MAFGADELRVLRGALAVALHPAPLPDEDVQACLRLAESVDEAVREAGRLRVFLLADLARYRAALPGSAAGYLELLQDALAAGYDPRPEDLMALRTLRPAPAATALLDRCRRIAENSVRARLAGRSPAAPAPRTRLLALQGGRAAADPDRPKEEPGKAPGKAPTPPRRPAAPGRPATERPMPKPSEVFPPRRKPTPPAERRAAG
;
A
#
# COMPACT_ATOMS: atom_id res chain seq x y z
N MET A 1 -0.36 -17.05 -3.58
CA MET A 1 -1.32 -17.88 -2.82
C MET A 1 -2.05 -18.78 -3.81
N ALA A 2 -2.28 -20.04 -3.47
CA ALA A 2 -3.13 -20.94 -4.24
C ALA A 2 -4.33 -21.30 -3.37
N PHE A 3 -5.53 -21.25 -3.93
CA PHE A 3 -6.76 -21.57 -3.21
C PHE A 3 -7.00 -23.08 -3.20
N GLY A 4 -7.43 -23.61 -2.06
CA GLY A 4 -7.93 -24.98 -1.92
C GLY A 4 -9.34 -25.16 -2.49
N ALA A 5 -9.79 -26.40 -2.63
CA ALA A 5 -11.13 -26.71 -3.15
C ALA A 5 -12.25 -26.10 -2.29
N ASP A 6 -12.10 -26.13 -0.97
CA ASP A 6 -13.08 -25.57 -0.03
C ASP A 6 -13.12 -24.04 -0.10
N GLU A 7 -11.96 -23.39 -0.15
CA GLU A 7 -11.85 -21.94 -0.31
C GLU A 7 -12.49 -21.47 -1.63
N LEU A 8 -12.28 -22.23 -2.72
CA LEU A 8 -12.91 -21.95 -4.01
C LEU A 8 -14.44 -22.14 -3.95
N ARG A 9 -14.94 -23.13 -3.21
CA ARG A 9 -16.39 -23.32 -3.01
C ARG A 9 -16.97 -22.11 -2.27
N VAL A 10 -16.34 -21.66 -1.19
CA VAL A 10 -16.76 -20.49 -0.40
C VAL A 10 -16.72 -19.22 -1.27
N LEU A 11 -15.62 -18.99 -2.00
CA LEU A 11 -15.49 -17.84 -2.89
C LEU A 11 -16.58 -17.82 -3.97
N ARG A 12 -16.86 -18.96 -4.59
CA ARG A 12 -17.94 -19.07 -5.59
C ARG A 12 -19.30 -18.76 -4.98
N GLY A 13 -19.57 -19.24 -3.76
CA GLY A 13 -20.78 -18.93 -3.03
C GLY A 13 -20.92 -17.43 -2.73
N ALA A 14 -19.87 -16.83 -2.19
CA ALA A 14 -19.82 -15.39 -1.91
C ALA A 14 -20.05 -14.55 -3.17
N LEU A 15 -19.43 -14.92 -4.30
CA LEU A 15 -19.64 -14.24 -5.59
C LEU A 15 -21.08 -14.39 -6.10
N ALA A 16 -21.68 -15.57 -5.95
CA ALA A 16 -23.09 -15.77 -6.34
C ALA A 16 -24.02 -14.85 -5.54
N VAL A 17 -23.77 -14.69 -4.23
CA VAL A 17 -24.55 -13.77 -3.40
C VAL A 17 -24.27 -12.30 -3.75
N ALA A 18 -23.04 -11.94 -4.09
CA ALA A 18 -22.72 -10.58 -4.53
C ALA A 18 -23.45 -10.20 -5.83
N LEU A 19 -23.64 -11.17 -6.74
CA LEU A 19 -24.41 -10.99 -7.98
C LEU A 19 -25.93 -11.03 -7.75
N HIS A 20 -26.38 -11.87 -6.82
CA HIS A 20 -27.78 -12.07 -6.49
C HIS A 20 -27.97 -12.04 -4.96
N PRO A 21 -28.19 -10.84 -4.38
CA PRO A 21 -28.26 -10.67 -2.94
C PRO A 21 -29.37 -11.54 -2.33
N ALA A 22 -28.95 -12.46 -1.46
CA ALA A 22 -29.83 -13.35 -0.71
C ALA A 22 -29.26 -13.51 0.71
N PRO A 23 -30.12 -13.76 1.71
CA PRO A 23 -29.64 -14.04 3.07
C PRO A 23 -28.79 -15.30 3.07
N LEU A 24 -27.60 -15.22 3.67
CA LEU A 24 -26.71 -16.35 3.91
C LEU A 24 -26.94 -16.91 5.33
N PRO A 25 -26.80 -18.22 5.53
CA PRO A 25 -26.74 -18.79 6.87
C PRO A 25 -25.46 -18.35 7.58
N ASP A 26 -25.50 -18.28 8.91
CA ASP A 26 -24.39 -17.79 9.73
C ASP A 26 -23.08 -18.55 9.48
N GLU A 27 -23.15 -19.86 9.24
CA GLU A 27 -21.96 -20.68 8.96
C GLU A 27 -21.24 -20.24 7.67
N ASP A 28 -21.99 -19.92 6.61
CA ASP A 28 -21.43 -19.47 5.34
C ASP A 28 -20.86 -18.05 5.47
N VAL A 29 -21.50 -17.19 6.26
CA VAL A 29 -20.97 -15.86 6.60
C VAL A 29 -19.63 -16.01 7.32
N GLN A 30 -19.56 -16.88 8.32
CA GLN A 30 -18.32 -17.14 9.06
C GLN A 30 -17.23 -17.76 8.17
N ALA A 31 -17.59 -18.64 7.24
CA ALA A 31 -16.66 -19.18 6.26
C ALA A 31 -16.09 -18.09 5.33
N CYS A 32 -16.93 -17.15 4.89
CA CYS A 32 -16.50 -16.01 4.08
C CYS A 32 -15.56 -15.08 4.86
N LEU A 33 -15.86 -14.80 6.14
CA LEU A 33 -15.00 -13.98 6.99
C LEU A 33 -13.63 -14.63 7.21
N ARG A 34 -13.59 -15.94 7.51
CA ARG A 34 -12.31 -16.67 7.65
C ARG A 34 -11.50 -16.66 6.36
N LEU A 35 -12.16 -16.80 5.20
CA LEU A 35 -11.49 -16.70 3.90
C LEU A 35 -10.96 -15.29 3.64
N ALA A 36 -11.70 -14.25 4.01
CA ALA A 36 -11.24 -12.87 3.90
C ALA A 36 -10.00 -12.63 4.77
N GLU A 37 -10.01 -13.09 6.02
CA GLU A 37 -8.85 -13.01 6.92
C GLU A 37 -7.62 -13.73 6.38
N SER A 38 -7.79 -14.93 5.79
CA SER A 38 -6.67 -15.68 5.21
C SER A 38 -6.08 -14.98 3.98
N VAL A 39 -6.93 -14.37 3.14
CA VAL A 39 -6.49 -13.55 1.99
C VAL A 39 -5.76 -12.30 2.48
N ASP A 40 -6.28 -11.61 3.49
CA ASP A 40 -5.65 -10.42 4.05
C ASP A 40 -4.28 -10.73 4.69
N GLU A 41 -4.15 -11.86 5.38
CA GLU A 41 -2.84 -12.33 5.87
C GLU A 41 -1.89 -12.64 4.71
N ALA A 42 -2.35 -13.34 3.68
CA ALA A 42 -1.53 -13.64 2.52
C ALA A 42 -1.06 -12.37 1.79
N VAL A 43 -1.92 -11.35 1.69
CA VAL A 43 -1.57 -10.04 1.12
C VAL A 43 -0.52 -9.33 2.00
N ARG A 44 -0.70 -9.35 3.33
CA ARG A 44 0.27 -8.76 4.27
C ARG A 44 1.63 -9.45 4.20
N GLU A 45 1.67 -10.78 4.17
CA GLU A 45 2.91 -11.55 4.02
C GLU A 45 3.57 -11.30 2.65
N ALA A 46 2.79 -11.30 1.56
CA ALA A 46 3.32 -10.95 0.24
C ALA A 46 3.91 -9.53 0.23
N GLY A 47 3.32 -8.59 0.96
CA GLY A 47 3.87 -7.25 1.19
C GLY A 47 5.22 -7.29 1.90
N ARG A 48 5.36 -8.08 2.98
CA ARG A 48 6.63 -8.28 3.71
C ARG A 48 7.72 -8.85 2.79
N LEU A 49 7.41 -9.91 2.04
CA LEU A 49 8.32 -10.52 1.08
C LEU A 49 8.73 -9.55 -0.02
N ARG A 50 7.80 -8.72 -0.52
CA ARG A 50 8.09 -7.71 -1.54
C ARG A 50 9.05 -6.64 -1.01
N VAL A 51 8.91 -6.20 0.24
CA VAL A 51 9.85 -5.24 0.85
C VAL A 51 11.26 -5.82 0.88
N PHE A 52 11.41 -7.08 1.29
CA PHE A 52 12.71 -7.76 1.31
C PHE A 52 13.30 -7.89 -0.10
N LEU A 53 12.51 -8.36 -1.07
CA LEU A 53 12.94 -8.49 -2.46
C LEU A 53 13.41 -7.16 -3.07
N LEU A 54 12.72 -6.06 -2.79
CA LEU A 54 13.10 -4.73 -3.29
C LEU A 54 14.40 -4.23 -2.65
N ALA A 55 14.62 -4.53 -1.37
CA ALA A 55 15.87 -4.22 -0.69
C ALA A 55 17.04 -5.03 -1.27
N ASP A 56 16.80 -6.31 -1.56
CA ASP A 56 17.78 -7.17 -2.21
C ASP A 56 18.10 -6.71 -3.63
N LEU A 57 17.09 -6.35 -4.45
CA LEU A 57 17.32 -5.77 -5.77
C LEU A 57 18.23 -4.54 -5.73
N ALA A 58 18.01 -3.64 -4.76
CA ALA A 58 18.87 -2.48 -4.57
C ALA A 58 20.30 -2.87 -4.18
N ARG A 59 20.47 -3.87 -3.32
CA ARG A 59 21.78 -4.40 -2.90
C ARG A 59 22.54 -5.01 -4.08
N TYR A 60 21.88 -5.88 -4.86
CA TYR A 60 22.46 -6.49 -6.04
C TYR A 60 22.82 -5.41 -7.06
N ARG A 61 21.94 -4.43 -7.31
CA ARG A 61 22.23 -3.33 -8.23
C ARG A 61 23.45 -2.49 -7.81
N ALA A 62 23.62 -2.24 -6.51
CA ALA A 62 24.76 -1.50 -5.98
C ALA A 62 26.10 -2.27 -6.13
N ALA A 63 26.05 -3.60 -6.22
CA ALA A 63 27.21 -4.46 -6.39
C ALA A 63 27.58 -4.75 -7.86
N LEU A 64 26.95 -4.06 -8.82
CA LEU A 64 27.27 -4.22 -10.23
C LEU A 64 28.67 -3.69 -10.56
N PRO A 65 29.41 -4.33 -11.49
CA PRO A 65 28.98 -5.44 -12.36
C PRO A 65 29.10 -6.85 -11.72
N GLY A 66 29.69 -6.99 -10.54
CA GLY A 66 30.02 -8.29 -9.94
C GLY A 66 28.81 -9.18 -9.58
N SER A 67 27.64 -8.56 -9.40
CA SER A 67 26.37 -9.23 -9.08
C SER A 67 25.44 -9.42 -10.28
N ALA A 68 25.91 -9.21 -11.51
CA ALA A 68 25.06 -9.11 -12.70
C ALA A 68 24.11 -10.31 -12.89
N ALA A 69 24.60 -11.54 -12.74
CA ALA A 69 23.77 -12.74 -12.89
C ALA A 69 22.59 -12.76 -11.90
N GLY A 70 22.89 -12.61 -10.60
CA GLY A 70 21.85 -12.61 -9.55
C GLY A 70 20.92 -11.40 -9.63
N TYR A 71 21.41 -10.25 -10.10
CA TYR A 71 20.54 -9.10 -10.36
C TYR A 71 19.52 -9.38 -11.46
N LEU A 72 19.94 -10.02 -12.57
CA LEU A 72 19.05 -10.32 -13.69
C LEU A 72 18.00 -11.38 -13.33
N GLU A 73 18.38 -12.42 -12.59
CA GLU A 73 17.46 -13.45 -12.07
C GLU A 73 16.43 -12.83 -11.13
N LEU A 74 16.89 -12.09 -10.11
CA LEU A 74 16.01 -11.47 -9.13
C LEU A 74 15.06 -10.45 -9.79
N LEU A 75 15.52 -9.73 -10.81
CA LEU A 75 14.68 -8.81 -11.57
C LEU A 75 13.62 -9.56 -12.38
N GLN A 76 13.93 -10.73 -12.96
CA GLN A 76 12.94 -11.54 -13.67
C GLN A 76 11.82 -12.01 -12.75
N ASP A 77 12.18 -12.50 -11.56
CA ASP A 77 11.22 -12.95 -10.55
C ASP A 77 10.36 -11.78 -10.05
N ALA A 78 10.97 -10.62 -9.81
CA ALA A 78 10.25 -9.41 -9.44
C ALA A 78 9.22 -9.00 -10.50
N LEU A 79 9.61 -9.02 -11.79
CA LEU A 79 8.72 -8.69 -12.90
C LEU A 79 7.60 -9.71 -13.05
N ALA A 80 7.85 -11.00 -12.81
CA ALA A 80 6.82 -12.03 -12.77
C ALA A 80 5.80 -11.79 -11.63
N ALA A 81 6.26 -11.22 -10.51
CA ALA A 81 5.43 -10.81 -9.39
C ALA A 81 4.75 -9.42 -9.56
N GLY A 82 4.82 -8.80 -10.75
CA GLY A 82 4.18 -7.52 -11.03
C GLY A 82 4.92 -6.29 -10.47
N TYR A 83 6.26 -6.35 -10.42
CA TYR A 83 7.10 -5.19 -10.15
C TYR A 83 7.06 -4.18 -11.32
N ASP A 84 6.88 -2.89 -11.03
CA ASP A 84 7.03 -1.78 -12.00
C ASP A 84 8.50 -1.34 -11.98
N PRO A 85 9.27 -1.57 -13.06
CA PRO A 85 10.70 -1.32 -13.09
C PRO A 85 11.02 0.18 -12.93
N ARG A 86 12.04 0.47 -12.12
CA ARG A 86 12.45 1.85 -11.83
C ARG A 86 13.45 2.38 -12.88
N PRO A 87 13.62 3.71 -12.97
CA PRO A 87 14.62 4.30 -13.86
C PRO A 87 16.03 3.77 -13.62
N GLU A 88 16.41 3.52 -12.36
CA GLU A 88 17.72 2.95 -12.03
C GLU A 88 17.88 1.52 -12.55
N ASP A 89 16.79 0.75 -12.62
CA ASP A 89 16.82 -0.62 -13.17
C ASP A 89 17.07 -0.57 -14.68
N LEU A 90 16.46 0.39 -15.38
CA LEU A 90 16.70 0.64 -16.80
C LEU A 90 18.14 1.12 -17.07
N MET A 91 18.71 1.91 -16.15
CA MET A 91 20.10 2.33 -16.24
C MET A 91 21.06 1.15 -16.04
N ALA A 92 20.84 0.33 -15.02
CA ALA A 92 21.62 -0.88 -14.77
C ALA A 92 21.56 -1.88 -15.94
N LEU A 93 20.39 -2.07 -16.55
CA LEU A 93 20.27 -2.93 -17.73
C LEU A 93 20.99 -2.37 -18.96
N ARG A 94 21.06 -1.04 -19.11
CA ARG A 94 21.85 -0.41 -20.20
C ARG A 94 23.35 -0.62 -20.00
N THR A 95 23.85 -0.59 -18.77
CA THR A 95 25.27 -0.87 -18.49
C THR A 95 25.61 -2.35 -18.70
N LEU A 96 24.64 -3.25 -18.57
CA LEU A 96 24.77 -4.69 -18.76
C LEU A 96 24.43 -5.17 -20.18
N ARG A 97 24.21 -4.25 -21.15
CA ARG A 97 23.83 -4.58 -22.53
C ARG A 97 24.70 -5.64 -23.24
N PRO A 98 26.02 -5.80 -22.97
CA PRO A 98 26.80 -6.89 -23.57
C PRO A 98 26.20 -8.28 -23.34
N ALA A 99 25.36 -8.46 -22.30
CA ALA A 99 24.65 -9.71 -22.05
C ALA A 99 23.29 -9.76 -22.80
N PRO A 100 22.98 -10.86 -23.53
CA PRO A 100 21.71 -10.98 -24.25
C PRO A 100 20.50 -11.00 -23.31
N ALA A 101 20.63 -11.62 -22.13
CA ALA A 101 19.59 -11.64 -21.10
C ALA A 101 19.22 -10.23 -20.61
N ALA A 102 20.21 -9.35 -20.44
CA ALA A 102 19.98 -7.97 -20.03
C ALA A 102 19.24 -7.16 -21.10
N THR A 103 19.54 -7.41 -22.38
CA THR A 103 18.86 -6.76 -23.51
C THR A 103 17.39 -7.18 -23.58
N ALA A 104 17.10 -8.49 -23.48
CA ALA A 104 15.72 -8.99 -23.46
C ALA A 104 14.92 -8.44 -22.27
N LEU A 105 15.54 -8.36 -21.09
CA LEU A 105 14.93 -7.75 -19.91
C LEU A 105 14.69 -6.25 -20.08
N LEU A 106 15.61 -5.52 -20.69
CA LEU A 106 15.45 -4.08 -20.94
C LEU A 106 14.22 -3.79 -21.80
N ASP A 107 13.99 -4.57 -22.85
CA ASP A 107 12.84 -4.39 -23.72
C ASP A 107 11.53 -4.76 -23.03
N ARG A 108 11.54 -5.80 -22.18
CA ARG A 108 10.38 -6.12 -21.33
C ARG A 108 10.09 -4.99 -20.33
N CYS A 109 11.11 -4.49 -19.63
CA CYS A 109 10.96 -3.42 -18.65
C CYS A 109 10.43 -2.13 -19.28
N ARG A 110 10.89 -1.77 -20.48
CA ARG A 110 10.37 -0.61 -21.22
C ARG A 110 8.88 -0.72 -21.49
N ARG A 111 8.41 -1.86 -22.02
CA ARG A 111 6.97 -2.09 -22.27
C ARG A 111 6.14 -1.97 -20.99
N ILE A 112 6.63 -2.51 -19.87
CA ILE A 112 5.94 -2.42 -18.59
C ILE A 112 5.90 -0.97 -18.09
N ALA A 113 7.02 -0.26 -18.11
CA ALA A 113 7.10 1.14 -17.70
C ALA A 113 6.21 2.06 -18.56
N GLU A 114 6.18 1.84 -19.88
CA GLU A 114 5.29 2.58 -20.79
C GLU A 114 3.82 2.33 -20.47
N ASN A 115 3.45 1.06 -20.25
CA ASN A 115 2.08 0.70 -19.87
C ASN A 115 1.70 1.30 -18.51
N SER A 116 2.62 1.31 -17.53
CA SER A 116 2.37 1.90 -16.21
C SER A 116 2.21 3.42 -16.29
N VAL A 117 3.02 4.11 -17.10
CA VAL A 117 2.83 5.54 -17.41
C VAL A 117 1.50 5.80 -18.10
N ARG A 118 1.14 5.01 -19.12
CA ARG A 118 -0.15 5.14 -19.83
C ARG A 118 -1.33 4.96 -18.88
N ALA A 119 -1.30 3.97 -18.00
CA ALA A 119 -2.34 3.75 -16.99
C ALA A 119 -2.45 4.94 -16.03
N ARG A 120 -1.32 5.48 -15.57
CA ARG A 120 -1.29 6.67 -14.70
C ARG A 120 -1.88 7.91 -15.39
N LEU A 121 -1.62 8.10 -16.68
CA LEU A 121 -2.17 9.20 -17.47
C LEU A 121 -3.66 9.02 -17.74
N ALA A 122 -4.11 7.81 -18.07
CA ALA A 122 -5.53 7.50 -18.27
C ALA A 122 -6.35 7.77 -17.00
N GLY A 123 -5.84 7.38 -15.82
CA GLY A 123 -6.47 7.70 -14.53
C GLY A 123 -6.37 9.16 -14.11
N ARG A 124 -5.52 9.96 -14.76
CA ARG A 124 -5.40 11.42 -14.57
C ARG A 124 -6.29 12.22 -15.51
N SER A 125 -6.88 11.59 -16.52
CA SER A 125 -7.82 12.26 -17.41
C SER A 125 -8.95 12.82 -16.55
N PRO A 126 -9.26 14.13 -16.60
CA PRO A 126 -10.42 14.65 -15.91
C PRO A 126 -11.63 13.91 -16.50
N ALA A 127 -12.18 12.98 -15.73
CA ALA A 127 -13.42 12.33 -16.10
C ALA A 127 -14.41 13.43 -16.45
N ALA A 128 -14.80 13.51 -17.73
CA ALA A 128 -15.91 14.34 -18.14
C ALA A 128 -17.06 14.06 -17.15
N PRO A 129 -17.71 15.08 -16.59
CA PRO A 129 -18.66 14.88 -15.51
C PRO A 129 -19.68 13.85 -15.97
N ALA A 130 -19.74 12.73 -15.25
CA ALA A 130 -20.74 11.70 -15.48
C ALA A 130 -22.11 12.39 -15.55
N PRO A 131 -22.98 12.05 -16.52
CA PRO A 131 -24.28 12.66 -16.61
C PRO A 131 -25.00 12.43 -15.28
N ARG A 132 -25.19 13.51 -14.52
CA ARG A 132 -25.89 13.46 -13.22
C ARG A 132 -27.27 12.91 -13.49
N THR A 133 -27.53 11.68 -13.07
CA THR A 133 -28.86 11.11 -13.00
C THR A 133 -29.68 12.06 -12.11
N ARG A 134 -30.68 12.73 -12.70
CA ARG A 134 -31.63 13.54 -11.93
C ARG A 134 -32.30 12.61 -10.93
N LEU A 135 -32.07 12.84 -9.65
CA LEU A 135 -32.83 12.22 -8.58
C LEU A 135 -34.30 12.60 -8.80
N LEU A 136 -35.13 11.62 -9.13
CA LEU A 136 -36.58 11.77 -9.12
C LEU A 136 -36.96 12.04 -7.66
N ALA A 137 -37.40 13.26 -7.36
CA ALA A 137 -37.93 13.60 -6.06
C ALA A 137 -39.13 12.70 -5.79
N LEU A 138 -39.10 11.96 -4.66
CA LEU A 138 -40.26 11.24 -4.17
C LEU A 138 -41.38 12.25 -3.91
N GLN A 139 -42.50 12.06 -4.59
CA GLN A 139 -43.68 12.89 -4.47
C GLN A 139 -44.42 12.46 -3.19
N GLY A 140 -44.17 13.15 -2.08
CA GLY A 140 -44.78 12.80 -0.79
C GLY A 140 -44.54 13.84 0.29
N GLY A 141 -45.30 14.93 0.24
CA GLY A 141 -45.25 15.99 1.26
C GLY A 141 -46.37 17.00 1.11
N ARG A 142 -47.63 16.54 1.22
CA ARG A 142 -48.78 17.44 1.40
C ARG A 142 -48.85 17.86 2.87
N ALA A 143 -48.39 19.07 3.20
CA ALA A 143 -48.84 19.80 4.37
C ALA A 143 -49.90 20.80 3.92
N ALA A 144 -51.02 20.83 4.64
CA ALA A 144 -52.20 21.61 4.33
C ALA A 144 -51.96 23.13 4.33
N ALA A 145 -52.63 23.82 3.42
CA ALA A 145 -53.00 25.23 3.55
C ALA A 145 -53.86 25.39 4.83
N ASP A 146 -53.91 26.53 5.52
CA ASP A 146 -54.25 27.85 4.99
C ASP A 146 -53.93 28.95 6.05
N PRO A 147 -54.46 30.19 5.99
CA PRO A 147 -53.69 31.39 5.77
C PRO A 147 -53.65 32.33 7.01
N ASP A 148 -52.65 33.18 7.12
CA ASP A 148 -52.86 34.53 7.66
C ASP A 148 -51.65 35.43 7.38
N ARG A 149 -51.92 36.52 6.64
CA ARG A 149 -51.06 37.71 6.58
C ARG A 149 -51.56 38.70 7.63
N PRO A 150 -50.68 39.53 8.20
CA PRO A 150 -50.62 40.90 7.68
C PRO A 150 -49.21 41.43 7.40
N LYS A 151 -49.22 42.53 6.63
CA LYS A 151 -48.12 43.31 6.01
C LYS A 151 -47.21 44.00 7.04
N GLU A 152 -45.96 44.30 6.65
CA GLU A 152 -45.34 45.66 6.71
C GLU A 152 -43.92 45.67 6.09
N GLU A 153 -43.38 46.87 5.90
CA GLU A 153 -42.61 47.39 4.76
C GLU A 153 -41.06 47.23 4.76
N PRO A 154 -40.38 47.57 3.64
CA PRO A 154 -38.95 47.33 3.44
C PRO A 154 -38.07 48.53 3.86
N GLY A 155 -37.04 48.27 4.69
CA GLY A 155 -36.15 49.29 5.23
C GLY A 155 -34.66 49.02 4.94
N LYS A 156 -34.02 50.02 4.34
CA LYS A 156 -32.62 50.22 3.93
C LYS A 156 -31.47 49.62 4.80
N ALA A 157 -30.40 49.27 4.09
CA ALA A 157 -29.04 48.87 4.51
C ALA A 157 -28.24 50.00 5.22
N PRO A 158 -26.89 49.93 5.43
CA PRO A 158 -25.93 48.81 5.51
C PRO A 158 -24.97 48.92 6.73
N GLY A 159 -24.18 47.87 7.00
CA GLY A 159 -22.81 48.04 7.53
C GLY A 159 -22.48 47.40 8.87
N LYS A 160 -21.68 46.32 8.83
CA LYS A 160 -20.35 46.25 9.44
C LYS A 160 -19.68 44.92 9.08
N ALA A 161 -18.53 45.04 8.41
CA ALA A 161 -17.62 43.95 8.11
C ALA A 161 -16.84 43.52 9.38
N PRO A 162 -16.17 42.36 9.36
CA PRO A 162 -16.06 41.44 10.49
C PRO A 162 -14.83 41.67 11.38
N THR A 163 -14.96 41.35 12.67
CA THR A 163 -13.84 41.20 13.60
C THR A 163 -13.17 39.83 13.37
N PRO A 164 -11.85 39.76 13.10
CA PRO A 164 -11.17 38.48 12.91
C PRO A 164 -10.89 37.80 14.27
N PRO A 165 -11.07 36.47 14.39
CA PRO A 165 -10.69 35.74 15.60
C PRO A 165 -9.17 35.63 15.75
N ARG A 166 -8.73 35.74 17.01
CA ARG A 166 -7.36 35.61 17.52
C ARG A 166 -6.65 34.35 17.00
N ARG A 167 -5.41 34.53 16.58
CA ARG A 167 -4.45 33.48 16.21
C ARG A 167 -4.14 32.58 17.42
N PRO A 168 -4.23 31.24 17.31
CA PRO A 168 -3.79 30.35 18.39
C PRO A 168 -2.26 30.35 18.50
N ALA A 169 -1.78 30.31 19.75
CA ALA A 169 -0.37 30.29 20.12
C ALA A 169 0.35 29.03 19.62
N ALA A 170 1.62 29.18 19.22
CA ALA A 170 2.49 28.08 18.83
C ALA A 170 2.80 27.17 20.04
N PRO A 171 2.75 25.83 19.91
CA PRO A 171 3.23 24.92 20.95
C PRO A 171 4.75 25.02 21.07
N GLY A 172 5.22 25.23 22.30
CA GLY A 172 6.63 25.35 22.65
C GLY A 172 7.46 24.10 22.34
N ARG A 173 8.73 24.31 22.01
CA ARG A 173 9.76 23.27 21.95
C ARG A 173 9.93 22.62 23.34
N PRO A 174 9.91 21.29 23.48
CA PRO A 174 10.43 20.64 24.67
C PRO A 174 11.96 20.61 24.64
N ALA A 175 12.55 20.89 25.80
CA ALA A 175 13.98 21.01 26.05
C ALA A 175 14.76 19.73 25.75
N THR A 176 15.96 19.91 25.18
CA THR A 176 17.08 18.98 25.25
C THR A 176 17.45 18.72 26.71
N GLU A 177 17.44 17.46 27.14
CA GLU A 177 18.37 16.89 28.13
C GLU A 177 18.01 15.43 28.45
N ARG A 178 18.56 14.49 27.67
CA ARG A 178 18.93 13.16 28.17
C ARG A 178 20.32 12.85 27.63
N PRO A 179 21.36 12.77 28.49
CA PRO A 179 22.70 12.46 28.02
C PRO A 179 22.74 11.05 27.42
N MET A 180 23.28 10.92 26.21
CA MET A 180 23.52 9.62 25.57
C MET A 180 24.51 8.79 26.42
N PRO A 181 24.24 7.51 26.67
CA PRO A 181 25.17 6.63 27.38
C PRO A 181 26.42 6.37 26.53
N LYS A 182 27.58 6.30 27.18
CA LYS A 182 28.87 6.12 26.51
C LYS A 182 29.04 4.67 26.01
N PRO A 183 29.83 4.43 24.95
CA PRO A 183 29.98 3.10 24.33
C PRO A 183 30.50 1.99 25.26
N SER A 184 31.16 2.33 26.37
CA SER A 184 31.75 1.38 27.31
C SER A 184 30.74 0.71 28.26
N GLU A 185 29.46 1.11 28.24
CA GLU A 185 28.41 0.50 29.07
C GLU A 185 27.56 -0.54 28.31
N VAL A 186 27.67 -0.61 26.97
CA VAL A 186 26.88 -1.53 26.14
C VAL A 186 27.64 -2.83 25.81
N PHE A 187 28.95 -2.89 26.07
CA PHE A 187 29.79 -4.06 25.81
C PHE A 187 30.55 -4.50 27.06
N PRO A 188 30.00 -5.43 27.88
CA PRO A 188 30.79 -6.07 28.92
C PRO A 188 31.98 -6.82 28.29
N PRO A 189 33.19 -6.78 28.89
CA PRO A 189 34.37 -7.42 28.34
C PRO A 189 34.15 -8.94 28.22
N ARG A 190 34.40 -9.47 27.02
CA ARG A 190 34.28 -10.89 26.70
C ARG A 190 35.12 -11.73 27.67
N ARG A 191 34.47 -12.55 28.51
CA ARG A 191 35.12 -13.65 29.22
C ARG A 191 35.65 -14.64 28.19
N LYS A 192 36.95 -14.92 28.23
CA LYS A 192 37.57 -15.97 27.40
C LYS A 192 36.98 -17.33 27.83
N PRO A 193 36.57 -18.20 26.90
CA PRO A 193 36.11 -19.54 27.26
C PRO A 193 37.26 -20.38 27.81
N THR A 194 37.02 -21.03 28.95
CA THR A 194 37.94 -22.00 29.57
C THR A 194 38.05 -23.24 28.68
N PRO A 195 39.26 -23.77 28.39
CA PRO A 195 39.40 -24.97 27.59
C PRO A 195 38.84 -26.21 28.33
N PRO A 196 38.26 -27.19 27.62
CA PRO A 196 37.74 -28.40 28.24
C PRO A 196 38.87 -29.29 28.77
N ALA A 197 38.64 -29.91 29.92
CA ALA A 197 39.58 -30.83 30.55
C ALA A 197 39.76 -32.11 29.70
N GLU A 198 41.01 -32.47 29.43
CA GLU A 198 41.39 -33.73 28.79
C GLU A 198 40.95 -34.91 29.66
N ARG A 199 40.01 -35.71 29.15
CA ARG A 199 39.70 -37.02 29.72
C ARG A 199 40.85 -37.96 29.37
N ARG A 200 41.64 -38.31 30.39
CA ARG A 200 42.59 -39.43 30.33
C ARG A 200 41.80 -40.71 30.07
N ALA A 201 42.15 -41.41 28.98
CA ALA A 201 41.75 -42.79 28.78
C ALA A 201 42.39 -43.65 29.88
N ALA A 202 41.59 -44.45 30.56
CA ALA A 202 42.03 -45.45 31.52
C ALA A 202 41.63 -46.82 30.98
N GLY A 203 42.62 -47.73 30.94
CA GLY A 203 42.44 -49.18 31.00
C GLY A 203 41.98 -49.85 29.72
#